data_AF-A0A087FYG6-F1
#
_entry.id   AF-A0A087FYG6-F1
#
_cell.length_a   1.000
_cell.length_b   1.000
_cell.length_c   1.000
_cell.angle_alpha   90.00
_cell.angle_beta   90.00
_cell.angle_gamma   90.00
#
_symmetry.space_group_name_H-M   'P 1'
#
loop_
_entity.id
_entity.type
_entity.pdbx_description
1 polymer ?
#
loop_
_entity_poly.entity_id
_entity_poly.type
_entity_poly.pdbx_seq_one_letter_code
_entity_poly.pdbx_strand_id
1 'polypeptide(L)'
;MGGVPSTLRNTGGDDVSVSEYLIATFVGEKSFPLASDFWNKLLELPLSSRWPSDRVNQACELFGQSNGYTRHLAKLLIHLSWCLQELLQASDDTQGAIYKKAVNATYISSVFL
;
A
#
# COMPACT_ATOMS: atom_id res chain seq x y z
N MET A 1 34.22 -30.82 2.14
CA MET A 1 32.77 -31.12 2.11
C MET A 1 32.06 -29.87 1.63
N GLY A 2 31.57 -29.90 0.39
CA GLY A 2 30.82 -28.80 -0.22
C GLY A 2 29.31 -28.99 -0.05
N GLY A 3 28.58 -27.88 -0.03
CA GLY A 3 27.12 -27.85 0.01
C GLY A 3 26.63 -26.44 0.33
N VAL A 4 26.23 -25.73 -0.74
CA VAL A 4 25.77 -24.34 -0.78
C VAL A 4 24.28 -24.25 -0.36
N PRO A 5 23.60 -23.09 -0.47
CA PRO A 5 22.83 -22.44 0.58
C PRO A 5 21.34 -22.86 0.63
N SER A 6 20.73 -22.77 1.81
CA SER A 6 19.29 -22.92 1.96
C SER A 6 18.56 -21.78 1.25
N THR A 7 18.06 -22.08 0.06
CA THR A 7 17.20 -21.21 -0.74
C THR A 7 15.90 -20.98 0.02
N LEU A 8 15.58 -19.72 0.35
CA LEU A 8 14.30 -19.35 0.94
C LEU A 8 13.22 -19.60 -0.11
N ARG A 9 12.39 -20.61 0.17
CA ARG A 9 11.29 -21.04 -0.70
C ARG A 9 10.23 -19.95 -0.71
N ASN A 10 10.19 -19.20 -1.81
CA ASN A 10 9.16 -18.23 -2.16
C ASN A 10 7.78 -18.90 -2.07
N THR A 11 7.06 -18.64 -0.98
CA THR A 11 5.74 -19.22 -0.73
C THR A 11 4.76 -18.06 -0.74
N GLY A 12 3.97 -17.93 -1.81
CA GLY A 12 3.04 -16.81 -2.02
C GLY A 12 1.92 -16.65 -0.97
N GLY A 13 1.96 -17.37 0.15
CA GLY A 13 1.05 -17.19 1.29
C GLY A 13 1.45 -16.05 2.23
N ASP A 14 2.75 -15.75 2.36
CA ASP A 14 3.23 -14.69 3.28
C ASP A 14 2.87 -13.29 2.76
N ASP A 15 2.94 -13.08 1.44
CA ASP A 15 2.63 -11.80 0.78
C ASP A 15 1.13 -11.45 0.84
N VAL A 16 0.27 -12.47 0.70
CA VAL A 16 -1.18 -12.33 0.88
C VAL A 16 -1.51 -11.94 2.32
N SER A 17 -0.86 -12.56 3.31
CA SER A 17 -1.07 -12.22 4.72
C SER A 17 -0.64 -10.79 5.06
N VAL A 18 0.48 -10.31 4.49
CA VAL A 18 0.97 -8.95 4.73
C VAL A 18 0.07 -7.91 4.07
N SER A 19 -0.36 -8.16 2.83
CA SER A 19 -1.29 -7.26 2.15
C SER A 19 -2.62 -7.15 2.91
N GLU A 20 -3.22 -8.27 3.32
CA GLU A 20 -4.44 -8.26 4.12
C GLU A 20 -4.28 -7.47 5.43
N TYR A 21 -3.16 -7.65 6.13
CA TYR A 21 -2.87 -6.90 7.36
C TYR A 21 -2.76 -5.39 7.10
N LEU A 22 -2.04 -4.97 6.06
CA LEU A 22 -1.87 -3.56 5.72
C LEU A 22 -3.19 -2.89 5.34
N ILE A 23 -4.05 -3.62 4.63
CA ILE A 23 -5.38 -3.13 4.25
C ILE A 23 -6.31 -3.03 5.45
N ALA A 24 -6.39 -4.09 6.27
CA ALA A 24 -7.17 -4.05 7.51
C ALA A 24 -6.72 -2.90 8.42
N THR A 25 -5.41 -2.64 8.46
CA THR A 25 -4.81 -1.52 9.18
C THR A 25 -5.18 -0.17 8.57
N PHE A 26 -5.20 -0.06 7.23
CA PHE A 26 -5.59 1.15 6.52
C PHE A 26 -7.05 1.54 6.78
N VAL A 27 -7.96 0.56 6.75
CA VAL A 27 -9.40 0.80 6.94
C VAL A 27 -9.85 0.81 8.40
N GLY A 28 -9.00 0.32 9.29
CA GLY A 28 -9.26 0.26 10.72
C GLY A 28 -9.23 1.63 11.42
N GLU A 29 -9.50 1.59 12.72
CA GLU A 29 -9.66 2.77 13.57
C GLU A 29 -8.33 3.39 14.01
N LYS A 30 -7.23 2.62 13.95
CA LYS A 30 -5.92 3.06 14.39
C LYS A 30 -5.35 4.06 13.41
N SER A 31 -5.14 5.29 13.86
CA SER A 31 -4.50 6.34 13.07
C SER A 31 -2.97 6.17 13.03
N PHE A 32 -2.37 6.30 11.84
CA PHE A 32 -0.92 6.32 11.66
C PHE A 32 -0.41 7.73 11.35
N PRO A 33 0.71 8.17 11.94
CA PRO A 33 1.37 9.42 11.55
C PRO A 33 1.72 9.44 10.07
N LEU A 34 1.76 10.63 9.47
CA LEU A 34 2.09 10.80 8.05
C LEU A 34 3.48 10.23 7.69
N ALA A 35 4.46 10.36 8.61
CA ALA A 35 5.83 9.86 8.44
C ALA A 35 6.02 8.37 8.78
N SER A 36 4.94 7.62 9.03
CA SER A 36 5.05 6.19 9.38
C SER A 36 5.49 5.34 8.19
N ASP A 37 6.37 4.36 8.43
CA ASP A 37 6.77 3.35 7.44
C ASP A 37 5.60 2.53 6.90
N PHE A 38 4.46 2.53 7.59
CA PHE A 38 3.21 1.94 7.13
C PHE A 38 2.87 2.39 5.71
N TRP A 39 3.01 3.68 5.39
CA TRP A 39 2.65 4.22 4.07
C TRP A 39 3.52 3.66 2.97
N ASN A 40 4.84 3.58 3.19
CA ASN A 40 5.75 2.96 2.22
C ASN A 40 5.39 1.50 1.96
N LYS A 41 5.14 0.73 3.04
CA LYS A 41 4.74 -0.68 2.92
C LYS A 41 3.41 -0.86 2.19
N LEU A 42 2.42 -0.01 2.48
CA LEU A 42 1.13 0.00 1.80
C LEU A 42 1.28 0.28 0.30
N LEU A 43 2.14 1.25 -0.05
CA LEU A 43 2.37 1.65 -1.44
C LEU A 43 3.32 0.71 -2.21
N GLU A 44 3.95 -0.26 -1.56
CA GLU A 44 4.77 -1.29 -2.21
C GLU A 44 3.97 -2.54 -2.58
N LEU A 45 2.69 -2.61 -2.17
CA LEU A 45 1.83 -3.76 -2.47
C LEU A 45 1.62 -3.97 -3.98
N PRO A 46 1.64 -5.23 -4.46
CA PRO A 46 1.46 -5.51 -5.88
C PRO A 46 0.00 -5.29 -6.34
N LEU A 47 -0.19 -4.49 -7.40
CA LEU A 47 -1.49 -4.22 -8.06
C LEU A 47 -2.18 -5.47 -8.63
N SER A 48 -1.44 -6.56 -8.79
CA SER A 48 -1.99 -7.83 -9.30
C SER A 48 -3.02 -8.44 -8.37
N SER A 49 -3.01 -8.07 -7.09
CA SER A 49 -4.07 -8.39 -6.14
C SER A 49 -5.23 -7.39 -6.30
N ARG A 50 -5.96 -7.46 -7.42
CA ARG A 50 -7.27 -6.79 -7.51
C ARG A 50 -8.17 -7.36 -6.42
N TRP A 51 -8.75 -6.49 -5.62
CA TRP A 51 -9.59 -6.96 -4.51
C TRP A 51 -10.91 -7.54 -5.02
N PRO A 52 -11.37 -8.67 -4.45
CA PRO A 52 -12.73 -9.15 -4.64
C PRO A 52 -13.75 -8.08 -4.27
N SER A 53 -14.84 -7.97 -5.04
CA SER A 53 -15.84 -6.90 -4.86
C SER A 53 -16.52 -6.93 -3.49
N ASP A 54 -16.75 -8.11 -2.92
CA ASP A 54 -17.26 -8.31 -1.57
C ASP A 54 -16.32 -7.70 -0.51
N ARG A 55 -15.02 -7.90 -0.66
CA ARG A 55 -14.01 -7.32 0.24
C ARG A 55 -13.91 -5.80 0.10
N VAL A 56 -14.04 -5.29 -1.12
CA VAL A 56 -14.05 -3.83 -1.36
C VAL A 56 -15.21 -3.18 -0.62
N ASN A 57 -16.43 -3.73 -0.71
CA ASN A 57 -17.60 -3.16 -0.05
C ASN A 57 -17.41 -3.09 1.48
N GLN A 58 -16.97 -4.20 2.09
CA GLN A 58 -16.69 -4.23 3.54
C GLN A 58 -15.60 -3.23 3.93
N ALA A 59 -14.52 -3.15 3.15
CA ALA A 59 -13.43 -2.21 3.39
C ALA A 59 -13.93 -0.75 3.29
N CYS A 60 -14.78 -0.43 2.32
CA CYS A 60 -15.35 0.90 2.15
C CYS A 60 -16.28 1.29 3.32
N GLU A 61 -17.11 0.36 3.80
CA GLU A 61 -17.96 0.59 4.98
C GLU A 61 -17.12 0.92 6.22
N LEU A 62 -16.08 0.13 6.49
CA LEU A 62 -15.17 0.36 7.62
C LEU A 62 -14.41 1.67 7.46
N PHE A 63 -13.91 1.95 6.25
CA PHE A 63 -13.15 3.17 5.96
C PHE A 63 -14.01 4.42 6.10
N GLY A 64 -15.28 4.38 5.68
CA GLY A 64 -16.20 5.49 5.83
C GLY A 64 -16.42 5.88 7.30
N GLN A 65 -16.40 4.90 8.21
CA GLN A 65 -16.54 5.13 9.65
C GLN A 65 -15.24 5.65 10.28
N SER A 66 -14.08 5.12 9.88
CA SER A 66 -12.79 5.44 10.51
C SER A 66 -12.11 6.70 9.93
N ASN A 67 -12.26 6.98 8.63
CA ASN A 67 -11.49 8.00 7.92
C ASN A 67 -11.74 9.43 8.45
N GLY A 68 -12.93 9.71 8.98
CA GLY A 68 -13.23 11.02 9.59
C GLY A 68 -12.27 11.38 10.74
N TYR A 69 -11.81 10.38 11.49
CA TYR A 69 -10.86 10.54 12.58
C TYR A 69 -9.41 10.24 12.14
N THR A 70 -9.18 9.13 11.45
CA THR A 70 -7.83 8.70 11.08
C THR A 70 -7.20 9.58 10.01
N ARG A 71 -8.02 10.23 9.17
CA ARG A 71 -7.61 11.03 8.01
C ARG A 71 -6.69 10.25 7.06
N HIS A 72 -6.86 8.94 6.99
CA HIS A 72 -6.00 8.07 6.19
C HIS A 72 -6.08 8.39 4.70
N LEU A 73 -7.26 8.75 4.16
CA LEU A 73 -7.37 9.17 2.77
C LEU A 73 -6.54 10.42 2.48
N ALA A 74 -6.64 11.44 3.34
CA ALA A 74 -5.89 12.68 3.18
C ALA A 74 -4.37 12.40 3.22
N LYS A 75 -3.91 11.55 4.14
CA LYS A 75 -2.50 11.15 4.22
C LYS A 75 -2.06 10.36 2.98
N LEU A 76 -2.89 9.47 2.46
CA LEU A 76 -2.63 8.73 1.23
C LEU A 76 -2.46 9.69 0.03
N LEU A 77 -3.33 10.69 -0.11
CA LEU A 77 -3.25 11.69 -1.18
C LEU A 77 -2.02 12.60 -1.06
N ILE A 78 -1.56 12.88 0.17
CA ILE A 78 -0.28 13.56 0.40
C ILE A 78 0.88 12.69 -0.09
N HIS A 79 0.90 11.40 0.26
CA HIS A 79 1.92 10.47 -0.22
C HIS A 79 1.90 10.31 -1.75
N LEU A 80 0.73 10.28 -2.37
CA LEU A 80 0.59 10.33 -3.83
C LEU A 80 1.24 11.60 -4.40
N SER A 81 0.94 12.76 -3.81
CA SER A 81 1.50 14.04 -4.26
C SER A 81 3.02 14.07 -4.13
N TRP A 82 3.58 13.51 -3.05
CA TRP A 82 5.03 13.36 -2.88
C TRP A 82 5.64 12.40 -3.90
N CYS A 83 5.01 11.24 -4.16
CA CYS A 83 5.50 10.32 -5.21
C CYS A 83 5.53 11.01 -6.57
N LEU A 84 4.52 11.82 -6.91
CA LEU A 84 4.48 12.58 -8.16
C LEU A 84 5.56 13.67 -8.22
N GLN A 85 5.82 14.36 -7.11
CA GLN A 85 6.92 15.35 -7.04
C GLN A 85 8.29 14.68 -7.17
N GLU A 86 8.51 13.56 -6.49
CA GLU A 86 9.75 12.79 -6.56
C GLU A 86 9.98 12.21 -7.96
N LEU A 87 8.93 11.76 -8.65
CA LEU A 87 9.02 11.30 -10.04
C LEU A 87 9.59 12.36 -10.99
N LEU A 88 9.24 13.64 -10.79
CA LEU A 88 9.76 14.73 -11.62
C LEU A 88 11.26 14.98 -11.41
N GLN A 89 11.81 14.51 -10.29
CA GLN A 89 13.20 14.71 -9.88
C GLN A 89 14.02 13.42 -9.92
N ALA A 90 13.38 12.27 -10.18
CA ALA A 90 13.98 10.95 -10.10
C ALA A 90 14.99 10.72 -11.23
N SER A 91 16.05 9.97 -10.92
CA SER A 91 16.89 9.35 -11.94
C SER A 91 16.20 8.11 -12.51
N ASP A 92 16.65 7.64 -13.68
CA ASP A 92 16.09 6.45 -14.34
C ASP A 92 16.04 5.22 -13.41
N ASP A 93 17.05 5.05 -12.56
CA ASP A 93 17.16 3.91 -11.63
C ASP A 93 16.09 3.90 -10.53
N THR A 94 15.61 5.05 -10.07
CA THR A 94 14.62 5.15 -8.99
C THR A 94 13.20 5.42 -9.49
N GLN A 95 13.07 5.96 -10.71
CA GLN A 95 11.80 6.33 -11.32
C GLN A 95 10.81 5.17 -11.36
N GLY A 96 11.27 3.95 -11.69
CA GLY A 96 10.40 2.78 -11.77
C GLY A 96 9.75 2.39 -10.42
N ALA A 97 10.47 2.55 -9.31
CA ALA A 97 9.95 2.23 -7.98
C ALA A 97 8.94 3.29 -7.51
N ILE A 98 9.25 4.57 -7.71
CA ILE A 98 8.38 5.68 -7.32
C ILE A 98 7.09 5.67 -8.18
N TYR A 99 7.20 5.34 -9.47
CA TYR A 99 6.06 5.19 -10.36
C TYR A 99 5.07 4.13 -9.86
N LYS A 100 5.59 2.97 -9.43
CA LYS A 100 4.75 1.93 -8.83
C LYS A 100 4.02 2.43 -7.57
N LYS A 101 4.71 3.14 -6.68
CA LYS A 101 4.08 3.73 -5.48
C LYS A 101 2.97 4.71 -5.85
N ALA A 102 3.20 5.58 -6.83
CA ALA A 102 2.18 6.52 -7.32
C ALA A 102 0.96 5.80 -7.90
N VAL A 103 1.15 4.79 -8.74
CA VAL A 103 0.04 4.00 -9.30
C VAL A 103 -0.73 3.26 -8.20
N ASN A 104 -0.03 2.70 -7.22
CA ASN A 104 -0.64 2.05 -6.06
C ASN A 104 -1.48 3.01 -5.23
N ALA A 105 -0.94 4.20 -4.94
CA ALA A 105 -1.67 5.24 -4.21
C ALA A 105 -2.93 5.68 -4.98
N THR A 106 -2.82 5.85 -6.29
CA THR A 106 -3.97 6.19 -7.17
C THR A 106 -5.02 5.08 -7.17
N TYR A 107 -4.61 3.82 -7.31
CA TYR A 107 -5.52 2.69 -7.30
C TYR A 107 -6.26 2.59 -5.96
N ILE A 108 -5.55 2.60 -4.84
CA ILE A 108 -6.16 2.55 -3.50
C ILE A 108 -7.11 3.73 -3.34
N SER A 109 -6.69 4.95 -3.70
CA SER A 109 -7.56 6.13 -3.61
C SER A 109 -8.85 5.98 -4.42
N SER A 110 -8.78 5.40 -5.62
CA SER A 110 -9.95 5.19 -6.49
C SER A 110 -10.97 4.18 -5.94
N VAL A 111 -10.55 3.31 -5.03
CA VAL A 111 -11.45 2.34 -4.38
C VAL A 111 -12.30 3.02 -3.29
N PHE A 112 -11.78 4.09 -2.67
CA PHE A 112 -12.38 4.72 -1.48
C PHE A 112 -12.94 6.14 -1.71
N LEU A 113 -12.92 6.63 -2.96
CA LEU A 113 -13.51 7.91 -3.39
C LEU A 113 -14.83 7.68 -4.11
#